data_AF-A0A919H9C5-F1
#
_entry.id   AF-A0A919H9C5-F1
#
_cell.length_a   1.000
_cell.length_b   1.000
_cell.length_c   1.000
_cell.angle_alpha   90.00
_cell.angle_beta   90.00
_cell.angle_gamma   90.00
#
_symmetry.space_group_name_H-M   'P 1'
#
loop_
_entity.id
_entity.type
_entity.pdbx_description
1 polymer ?
#
loop_
_entity_poly.entity_id
_entity_poly.type
_entity_poly.pdbx_seq_one_letter_code
_entity_poly.pdbx_strand_id
1 'polypeptide(L)'
;MEAALYGPGGFYVRPGGPGPAGHFRTSVHASPLYAGAVARLLLWLDAELGHPAGLDLVDMGAGRGELVAGVLAALPPEVAARVRPYAVERAERPGGLDPRIRWTAEPPAGTTGLLFANEWLDNVPLEIAEDGHYVLVAPDGTESRGGPLDEADRAWLERWWPEPGRAEIGRARDEAWAAAVATLDRGLAVAVDYAHTRDARPPFGTLTGFRAGREAAPVPDGSCDVTAHVALDACAGPGATLLTQREALGALGVSGARPPLALAGTDPAGYVRALAAAGEAAELTARGGLGAFGWLVQPVGTAPWPGAART
;
A
#
# COMPACT_ATOMS: atom_id res chain seq x y z
N MET A 1 12.19 -12.13 8.18
CA MET A 1 11.91 -11.21 7.05
C MET A 1 12.94 -10.09 6.96
N GLU A 2 13.20 -9.30 8.02
CA GLU A 2 14.11 -8.13 7.98
C GLU A 2 15.45 -8.40 7.26
N ALA A 3 16.17 -9.45 7.67
CA ALA A 3 17.46 -9.79 7.06
C ALA A 3 17.34 -10.16 5.56
N ALA A 4 16.29 -10.89 5.18
CA ALA A 4 16.07 -11.37 3.81
C ALA A 4 15.61 -10.27 2.85
N LEU A 5 14.82 -9.33 3.34
CA LEU A 5 14.22 -8.26 2.52
C LEU A 5 15.11 -7.02 2.48
N TYR A 6 15.66 -6.63 3.63
CA TYR A 6 16.30 -5.32 3.84
C TYR A 6 17.73 -5.40 4.38
N GLY A 7 18.21 -6.59 4.76
CA GLY A 7 19.59 -6.79 5.19
C GLY A 7 20.62 -6.68 4.05
N PRO A 8 21.92 -6.88 4.34
CA PRO A 8 22.95 -6.91 3.30
C PRO A 8 22.66 -7.98 2.24
N GLY A 9 22.41 -7.55 1.00
CA GLY A 9 22.02 -8.45 -0.10
C GLY A 9 20.52 -8.82 -0.12
N GLY A 10 19.71 -8.16 0.71
CA GLY A 10 18.27 -8.39 0.79
C GLY A 10 17.54 -8.09 -0.51
N PHE A 11 16.38 -8.71 -0.67
CA PHE A 11 15.59 -8.70 -1.91
C PHE A 11 15.33 -7.28 -2.47
N TYR A 12 14.98 -6.33 -1.60
CA TYR A 12 14.63 -4.96 -1.99
C TYR A 12 15.82 -4.00 -2.12
N VAL A 13 16.94 -4.28 -1.43
CA VAL A 13 18.06 -3.33 -1.30
C VAL A 13 19.30 -3.69 -2.11
N ARG A 14 19.33 -4.87 -2.76
CA ARG A 14 20.50 -5.31 -3.54
C ARG A 14 20.72 -4.43 -4.79
N PRO A 15 21.95 -3.93 -5.04
CA PRO A 15 22.26 -3.15 -6.24
C PRO A 15 22.01 -3.92 -7.53
N GLY A 16 21.36 -3.28 -8.51
CA GLY A 16 21.07 -3.89 -9.82
C GLY A 16 20.12 -5.08 -9.77
N GLY A 17 19.49 -5.36 -8.63
CA GLY A 17 18.42 -6.32 -8.53
C GLY A 17 17.23 -5.91 -9.40
N PRO A 18 16.40 -6.86 -9.82
CA PRO A 18 15.16 -6.58 -10.57
C PRO A 18 14.21 -5.58 -9.88
N GLY A 19 14.38 -5.34 -8.57
CA GLY A 19 13.47 -4.59 -7.74
C GLY A 19 12.09 -5.26 -7.67
N PRO A 20 11.12 -4.66 -6.95
CA PRO A 20 9.73 -5.13 -6.96
C PRO A 20 9.15 -5.20 -8.38
N ALA A 21 9.46 -4.21 -9.23
CA ALA A 21 8.91 -4.08 -10.58
C ALA A 21 9.32 -5.19 -11.56
N GLY A 22 10.44 -5.89 -11.33
CA GLY A 22 10.85 -7.05 -12.13
C GLY A 22 10.13 -8.35 -11.74
N HIS A 23 9.32 -8.32 -10.68
CA HIS A 23 8.67 -9.50 -10.11
C HIS A 23 7.16 -9.35 -9.96
N PHE A 24 6.62 -8.13 -9.84
CA PHE A 24 5.20 -7.90 -9.58
C PHE A 24 4.58 -6.85 -10.50
N ARG A 25 3.29 -7.03 -10.80
CA ARG A 25 2.42 -6.01 -11.39
C ARG A 25 1.47 -5.53 -10.29
N THR A 26 1.81 -4.41 -9.66
CA THR A 26 0.97 -3.75 -8.63
C THR A 26 -0.07 -2.83 -9.26
N SER A 27 -1.00 -2.29 -8.45
CA SER A 27 -1.98 -1.29 -8.92
C SER A 27 -1.32 -0.06 -9.57
N VAL A 28 -0.14 0.33 -9.07
CA VAL A 28 0.67 1.44 -9.62
C VAL A 28 1.16 1.14 -11.05
N HIS A 29 1.49 -0.13 -11.34
CA HIS A 29 1.95 -0.56 -12.67
C HIS A 29 0.80 -0.96 -13.60
N ALA A 30 -0.39 -1.23 -13.04
CA ALA A 30 -1.53 -1.69 -13.81
C ALA A 30 -2.08 -0.60 -14.74
N SER A 31 -2.19 0.64 -14.24
CA SER A 31 -2.75 1.76 -15.02
C SER A 31 -2.44 3.14 -14.43
N PRO A 32 -2.24 4.18 -15.28
CA PRO A 32 -2.14 5.57 -14.83
C PRO A 32 -3.41 6.08 -14.13
N LEU A 33 -4.55 5.40 -14.28
CA LEU A 33 -5.80 5.75 -13.59
C LEU A 33 -5.65 5.68 -12.06
N TYR A 34 -4.77 4.82 -11.54
CA TYR A 34 -4.51 4.71 -10.12
C TYR A 34 -3.87 5.99 -9.57
N ALA A 35 -2.78 6.44 -10.19
CA ALA A 35 -2.12 7.70 -9.83
C ALA A 35 -3.06 8.91 -10.01
N GLY A 36 -3.90 8.90 -11.05
CA GLY A 36 -4.94 9.91 -11.23
C GLY A 36 -6.00 9.92 -10.12
N ALA A 37 -6.35 8.76 -9.56
CA ALA A 37 -7.24 8.67 -8.41
C ALA A 37 -6.59 9.24 -7.14
N VAL A 38 -5.33 8.90 -6.89
CA VAL A 38 -4.55 9.48 -5.77
C VAL A 38 -4.38 10.99 -5.92
N ALA A 39 -4.17 11.49 -7.14
CA ALA A 39 -4.15 12.93 -7.42
C ALA A 39 -5.50 13.60 -7.08
N ARG A 40 -6.63 12.96 -7.40
CA ARG A 40 -7.97 13.46 -7.01
C ARG A 40 -8.19 13.45 -5.50
N LEU A 41 -7.67 12.44 -4.80
CA LEU A 41 -7.69 12.42 -3.33
C LEU A 41 -6.86 13.59 -2.75
N LEU A 42 -5.67 13.83 -3.29
CA LEU A 42 -4.81 14.94 -2.88
C LEU A 42 -5.46 16.30 -3.15
N LEU A 43 -6.16 16.47 -4.28
CA LEU A 43 -6.92 17.69 -4.60
C LEU A 43 -8.10 17.91 -3.66
N TRP A 44 -8.83 16.85 -3.30
CA TRP A 44 -9.87 16.94 -2.28
C TRP A 44 -9.26 17.40 -0.95
N LEU A 45 -8.18 16.75 -0.52
CA LEU A 45 -7.53 17.06 0.75
C LEU A 45 -6.98 18.49 0.77
N ASP A 46 -6.44 18.94 -0.35
CA ASP A 46 -5.97 20.31 -0.50
C ASP A 46 -7.07 21.35 -0.23
N ALA A 47 -8.27 21.13 -0.76
CA ALA A 47 -9.41 21.99 -0.50
C ALA A 47 -9.83 21.94 0.98
N GLU A 48 -9.87 20.76 1.59
CA GLU A 48 -10.18 20.59 3.02
C GLU A 48 -9.15 21.26 3.94
N LEU A 49 -7.89 21.30 3.52
CA LEU A 49 -6.82 21.99 4.24
C LEU A 49 -6.82 23.51 3.99
N GLY A 50 -7.72 24.03 3.15
CA GLY A 50 -7.83 25.46 2.84
C GLY A 50 -6.76 25.96 1.88
N HIS A 51 -6.30 25.12 0.95
CA HIS A 51 -5.30 25.43 -0.07
C HIS A 51 -4.00 25.99 0.52
N PRO A 52 -3.28 25.23 1.35
CA PRO A 52 -2.05 25.70 1.99
C PRO A 52 -0.98 26.05 0.93
N ALA A 53 -0.09 26.99 1.31
CA ALA A 53 1.00 27.44 0.45
C ALA A 53 1.99 26.33 0.06
N GLY A 54 2.03 25.22 0.80
CA GLY A 54 2.71 23.99 0.42
C GLY A 54 1.92 22.78 0.87
N LEU A 55 1.96 21.73 0.05
CA LEU A 55 1.19 20.50 0.26
C LEU A 55 2.13 19.31 0.14
N ASP A 56 2.29 18.54 1.20
CA ASP A 56 3.21 17.41 1.21
C ASP A 56 2.54 16.17 0.61
N LEU A 57 3.25 15.46 -0.27
CA LEU A 57 2.86 14.17 -0.82
C LEU A 57 3.95 13.17 -0.45
N VAL A 58 3.67 12.27 0.47
CA VAL A 58 4.60 11.25 0.95
C VAL A 58 4.17 9.90 0.38
N ASP A 59 4.98 9.36 -0.52
CA ASP A 59 4.83 8.02 -1.10
C ASP A 59 5.70 7.04 -0.27
N MET A 60 5.07 6.25 0.58
CA MET A 60 5.72 5.30 1.50
C MET A 60 5.93 3.95 0.81
N GLY A 61 7.18 3.45 0.82
CA GLY A 61 7.53 2.28 0.03
C GLY A 61 7.49 2.61 -1.46
N ALA A 62 8.09 3.74 -1.83
CA ALA A 62 7.89 4.35 -3.16
C ALA A 62 8.38 3.50 -4.34
N GLY A 63 9.11 2.39 -4.10
CA GLY A 63 9.60 1.50 -5.14
C GLY A 63 10.60 2.23 -6.02
N ARG A 64 10.25 2.54 -7.28
CA ARG A 64 11.08 3.36 -8.16
C ARG A 64 10.45 4.73 -8.44
N GLY A 65 9.49 5.13 -7.63
CA GLY A 65 8.82 6.43 -7.69
C GLY A 65 7.71 6.53 -8.72
N GLU A 66 7.18 5.40 -9.21
CA GLU A 66 6.12 5.35 -10.21
C GLU A 66 4.86 6.10 -9.75
N LEU A 67 4.43 5.89 -8.49
CA LEU A 67 3.22 6.51 -7.97
C LEU A 67 3.39 8.01 -7.80
N VAL A 68 4.40 8.47 -7.05
CA VAL A 68 4.67 9.91 -6.87
C VAL A 68 4.84 10.64 -8.22
N ALA A 69 5.53 10.04 -9.18
CA ALA A 69 5.70 10.64 -10.51
C ALA A 69 4.37 10.72 -11.27
N GLY A 70 3.57 9.65 -11.23
CA GLY A 70 2.25 9.60 -11.85
C GLY A 70 1.29 10.63 -11.24
N VAL A 71 1.30 10.80 -9.92
CA VAL A 71 0.48 11.78 -9.21
C VAL A 71 0.88 13.18 -9.62
N LEU A 72 2.18 13.52 -9.60
CA LEU A 72 2.67 14.83 -10.02
C LEU A 72 2.28 15.17 -11.46
N ALA A 73 2.30 14.19 -12.37
CA ALA A 73 1.89 14.36 -13.76
C ALA A 73 0.37 14.55 -13.94
N ALA A 74 -0.43 14.00 -13.03
CA ALA A 74 -1.90 14.08 -13.06
C ALA A 74 -2.45 15.35 -12.37
N LEU A 75 -1.64 16.07 -11.60
CA LEU A 75 -2.06 17.28 -10.91
C LEU A 75 -2.13 18.50 -11.84
N PRO A 76 -3.08 19.43 -11.59
CA PRO A 76 -3.06 20.74 -12.21
C PRO A 76 -1.73 21.49 -11.95
N PRO A 77 -1.18 22.24 -12.92
CA PRO A 77 0.13 22.87 -12.79
C PRO A 77 0.29 23.77 -11.55
N GLU A 78 -0.76 24.50 -11.17
CA GLU A 78 -0.79 25.38 -10.01
C GLU A 78 -0.71 24.64 -8.68
N VAL A 79 -1.28 23.45 -8.59
CA VAL A 79 -1.18 22.58 -7.41
C VAL A 79 0.18 21.88 -7.41
N ALA A 80 0.57 21.31 -8.56
CA ALA A 80 1.85 20.64 -8.72
C ALA A 80 3.06 21.55 -8.42
N ALA A 81 2.93 22.87 -8.62
CA ALA A 81 3.99 23.84 -8.33
C ALA A 81 4.29 24.01 -6.82
N ARG A 82 3.30 23.77 -5.95
CA ARG A 82 3.46 23.90 -4.49
C ARG A 82 3.48 22.56 -3.74
N VAL A 83 3.26 21.46 -4.45
CA VAL A 83 3.42 20.12 -3.88
C VAL A 83 4.88 19.86 -3.57
N ARG A 84 5.14 19.32 -2.38
CA ARG A 84 6.45 18.85 -1.92
C ARG A 84 6.43 17.32 -1.94
N PRO A 85 6.91 16.69 -3.04
CA PRO A 85 6.89 15.25 -3.18
C PRO A 85 8.05 14.59 -2.42
N TYR A 86 7.73 13.59 -1.61
CA TYR A 86 8.66 12.70 -0.93
C TYR A 86 8.41 11.27 -1.40
N ALA A 87 9.48 10.59 -1.78
CA ALA A 87 9.52 9.15 -2.01
C ALA A 87 10.33 8.55 -0.85
N VAL A 88 9.66 7.80 0.01
CA VAL A 88 10.27 7.13 1.16
C VAL A 88 10.60 5.71 0.77
N GLU A 89 11.88 5.43 0.62
CA GLU A 89 12.38 4.17 0.08
C GLU A 89 13.81 3.89 0.57
N ARG A 90 14.07 2.63 0.93
CA ARG A 90 15.38 2.14 1.37
C ARG A 90 16.30 1.87 0.16
N ALA A 91 15.72 1.50 -0.98
CA ALA A 91 16.46 1.30 -2.22
C ALA A 91 17.03 2.62 -2.79
N GLU A 92 18.02 2.50 -3.69
CA GLU A 92 18.63 3.65 -4.33
C GLU A 92 17.66 4.39 -5.25
N ARG A 93 17.76 5.73 -5.28
CA ARG A 93 16.96 6.57 -6.16
C ARG A 93 17.24 6.22 -7.63
N PRO A 94 16.22 5.88 -8.44
CA PRO A 94 16.40 5.64 -9.85
C PRO A 94 16.67 6.94 -10.63
N GLY A 95 17.42 6.83 -11.73
CA GLY A 95 17.67 7.95 -12.63
C GLY A 95 16.40 8.39 -13.39
N GLY A 96 16.37 9.66 -13.81
CA GLY A 96 15.29 10.22 -14.65
C GLY A 96 14.05 10.71 -13.90
N LEU A 97 13.97 10.52 -12.57
CA LEU A 97 12.91 11.11 -11.76
C LEU A 97 13.01 12.63 -11.68
N ASP A 98 11.85 13.29 -11.59
CA ASP A 98 11.74 14.74 -11.36
C ASP A 98 12.64 15.16 -10.17
N PRO A 99 13.56 16.13 -10.36
CA PRO A 99 14.50 16.55 -9.31
C PRO A 99 13.82 17.13 -8.07
N ARG A 100 12.53 17.49 -8.15
CA ARG A 100 11.73 17.94 -7.00
C ARG A 100 11.37 16.81 -6.04
N ILE A 101 11.31 15.55 -6.52
CA ILE A 101 11.03 14.38 -5.67
C ILE A 101 12.19 14.22 -4.69
N ARG A 102 11.90 14.32 -3.39
CA ARG A 102 12.88 14.11 -2.32
C ARG A 102 12.92 12.63 -2.00
N TRP A 103 14.09 12.00 -2.14
CA TRP A 103 14.28 10.59 -1.82
C TRP A 103 14.81 10.46 -0.39
N THR A 104 14.07 9.80 0.50
CA THR A 104 14.43 9.68 1.91
C THR A 104 14.27 8.23 2.39
N ALA A 105 15.04 7.83 3.39
CA ALA A 105 14.90 6.50 4.00
C ALA A 105 13.70 6.41 4.96
N GLU A 106 13.32 7.56 5.55
CA GLU A 106 12.25 7.70 6.53
C GLU A 106 11.30 8.85 6.12
N PRO A 107 10.01 8.79 6.50
CA PRO A 107 9.07 9.87 6.26
C PRO A 107 9.46 11.14 7.04
N PRO A 108 9.38 12.33 6.42
CA PRO A 108 9.66 13.59 7.13
C PRO A 108 8.58 13.87 8.19
N ALA A 109 9.01 14.30 9.37
CA ALA A 109 8.09 14.75 10.43
C ALA A 109 7.49 16.13 10.14
N GLY A 110 6.30 16.38 10.69
CA GLY A 110 5.61 17.67 10.59
C GLY A 110 4.98 17.93 9.23
N THR A 111 4.57 16.87 8.52
CA THR A 111 3.98 17.00 7.18
C THR A 111 2.54 17.47 7.24
N THR A 112 2.17 18.28 6.25
CA THR A 112 0.78 18.69 6.01
C THR A 112 0.36 18.28 4.60
N GLY A 113 -0.47 17.23 4.50
CA GLY A 113 -0.90 16.69 3.21
C GLY A 113 -1.20 15.20 3.25
N LEU A 114 -0.81 14.49 2.20
CA LEU A 114 -1.14 13.07 2.01
C LEU A 114 0.09 12.21 2.24
N LEU A 115 -0.02 11.26 3.17
CA LEU A 115 0.84 10.09 3.24
C LEU A 115 0.11 8.91 2.61
N PHE A 116 0.71 8.29 1.61
CA PHE A 116 0.14 7.17 0.85
C PHE A 116 1.12 6.01 0.84
N ALA A 117 0.70 4.85 1.35
CA ALA A 117 1.49 3.64 1.45
C ALA A 117 0.81 2.53 0.65
N ASN A 118 1.31 2.25 -0.56
CA ASN A 118 0.77 1.20 -1.43
C ASN A 118 1.63 -0.06 -1.32
N GLU A 119 1.05 -1.18 -0.85
CA GLU A 119 1.74 -2.48 -0.73
C GLU A 119 3.05 -2.34 0.07
N TRP A 120 2.95 -1.60 1.18
CA TRP A 120 4.07 -1.36 2.09
C TRP A 120 3.99 -2.25 3.33
N LEU A 121 2.79 -2.41 3.90
CA LEU A 121 2.61 -3.06 5.19
C LEU A 121 2.76 -4.58 5.09
N ASP A 122 2.40 -5.17 3.95
CA ASP A 122 2.61 -6.60 3.66
C ASP A 122 4.09 -7.01 3.66
N ASN A 123 4.99 -6.07 3.38
CA ASN A 123 6.43 -6.24 3.40
C ASN A 123 7.09 -5.84 4.72
N VAL A 124 6.34 -5.22 5.65
CA VAL A 124 6.82 -4.99 7.01
C VAL A 124 6.95 -6.35 7.73
N PRO A 125 8.14 -6.67 8.29
CA PRO A 125 8.39 -7.94 8.97
C PRO A 125 7.34 -8.26 10.04
N LEU A 126 6.97 -9.53 10.11
CA LEU A 126 6.12 -10.07 11.15
C LEU A 126 6.72 -11.33 11.76
N GLU A 127 6.20 -11.69 12.93
CA GLU A 127 6.48 -12.96 13.60
C GLU A 127 5.31 -13.93 13.40
N ILE A 128 5.63 -15.22 13.34
CA ILE A 128 4.63 -16.30 13.30
C ILE A 128 4.54 -16.94 14.68
N ALA A 129 3.32 -17.20 15.14
CA ALA A 129 3.04 -18.00 16.32
C ALA A 129 2.39 -19.33 15.96
N GLU A 130 2.68 -20.37 16.73
CA GLU A 130 1.97 -21.66 16.70
C GLU A 130 1.97 -22.26 18.11
N ASP A 131 0.80 -22.68 18.60
CA ASP A 131 0.61 -23.29 19.93
C ASP A 131 1.28 -22.51 21.08
N GLY A 132 1.15 -21.18 21.04
CA GLY A 132 1.68 -20.26 22.06
C GLY A 132 3.21 -20.07 22.04
N HIS A 133 3.87 -20.45 20.95
CA HIS A 133 5.32 -20.28 20.75
C HIS A 133 5.59 -19.58 19.43
N TYR A 134 6.71 -18.88 19.34
CA TYR A 134 7.18 -18.36 18.05
C TYR A 134 7.56 -19.53 17.13
N VAL A 135 7.39 -19.34 15.82
CA VAL A 135 7.94 -20.23 14.80
C VAL A 135 9.23 -19.62 14.27
N LEU A 136 10.33 -20.33 14.44
CA LEU A 136 11.62 -19.96 13.86
C LEU A 136 11.76 -20.61 12.50
N VAL A 137 12.41 -19.93 11.55
CA VAL A 137 12.67 -20.48 10.23
C VAL A 137 14.16 -20.41 9.89
N ALA A 138 14.70 -21.51 9.38
CA ALA A 138 16.06 -21.59 8.90
C ALA A 138 16.18 -20.98 7.48
N PRO A 139 17.40 -20.68 7.00
CA PRO A 139 17.61 -20.14 5.66
C PRO A 139 17.13 -21.04 4.51
N ASP A 140 16.93 -22.33 4.74
CA ASP A 140 16.37 -23.27 3.75
C ASP A 140 14.84 -23.37 3.81
N GLY A 141 14.20 -22.58 4.68
CA GLY A 141 12.75 -22.58 4.91
C GLY A 141 12.29 -23.61 5.95
N THR A 142 13.19 -24.37 6.56
CA THR A 142 12.82 -25.34 7.61
C THR A 142 12.33 -24.61 8.85
N GLU A 143 11.08 -24.87 9.24
CA GLU A 143 10.49 -24.33 10.46
C GLU A 143 10.86 -25.16 11.69
N SER A 144 10.98 -24.48 12.84
CA SER A 144 11.20 -25.10 14.14
C SER A 144 10.51 -24.30 15.24
N ARG A 145 10.21 -24.97 16.35
CA ARG A 145 9.58 -24.33 17.50
C ARG A 145 10.56 -23.39 18.21
N GLY A 146 10.18 -22.13 18.33
CA GLY A 146 10.87 -21.11 19.10
C GLY A 146 10.46 -21.06 20.58
N GLY A 147 10.84 -19.96 21.22
CA GLY A 147 10.49 -19.67 22.61
C GLY A 147 9.00 -19.34 22.79
N PRO A 148 8.53 -19.23 24.05
CA PRO A 148 7.17 -18.77 24.33
C PRO A 148 6.97 -17.34 23.84
N LEU A 149 5.72 -17.00 23.48
CA LEU A 149 5.35 -15.65 23.09
C LEU A 149 5.57 -14.65 24.21
N ASP A 150 6.07 -13.46 23.87
CA ASP A 150 6.08 -12.34 24.79
C ASP A 150 4.65 -11.89 25.15
N GLU A 151 4.53 -11.04 26.18
CA GLU A 151 3.23 -10.57 26.64
C GLU A 151 2.48 -9.75 25.59
N ALA A 152 3.20 -8.94 24.83
CA ALA A 152 2.61 -7.99 23.90
C ALA A 152 2.04 -8.69 22.66
N ASP A 153 2.76 -9.66 22.11
CA ASP A 153 2.33 -10.49 21.00
C ASP A 153 1.17 -11.39 21.39
N ARG A 154 1.21 -11.97 22.60
CA ARG A 154 0.08 -12.76 23.11
C ARG A 154 -1.18 -11.92 23.24
N ALA A 155 -1.08 -10.74 23.85
CA ALA A 155 -2.21 -9.82 23.99
C ALA A 155 -2.73 -9.35 22.63
N TRP A 156 -1.85 -9.13 21.65
CA TRP A 156 -2.25 -8.79 20.28
C TRP A 156 -3.04 -9.93 19.64
N LEU A 157 -2.56 -11.17 19.74
CA LEU A 157 -3.24 -12.36 19.22
C LEU A 157 -4.60 -12.58 19.90
N GLU A 158 -4.69 -12.48 21.23
CA GLU A 158 -5.95 -12.62 21.97
C GLU A 158 -7.02 -11.63 21.47
N ARG A 159 -6.60 -10.42 21.09
CA ARG A 159 -7.50 -9.39 20.57
C ARG A 159 -7.87 -9.63 19.11
N TRP A 160 -6.89 -9.92 18.26
CA TRP A 160 -7.03 -9.82 16.80
C TRP A 160 -7.06 -11.16 16.07
N TRP A 161 -6.52 -12.23 16.66
CA TRP A 161 -6.43 -13.57 16.08
C TRP A 161 -7.18 -14.60 16.93
N PRO A 162 -8.52 -14.68 16.80
CA PRO A 162 -9.36 -15.44 17.74
C PRO A 162 -9.25 -16.97 17.62
N GLU A 163 -8.78 -17.47 16.47
CA GLU A 163 -8.70 -18.91 16.22
C GLU A 163 -7.41 -19.50 16.80
N PRO A 164 -7.47 -20.69 17.44
CA PRO A 164 -6.29 -21.38 17.94
C PRO A 164 -5.44 -21.94 16.78
N GLY A 165 -4.14 -22.12 17.02
CA GLY A 165 -3.20 -22.72 16.07
C GLY A 165 -2.18 -21.71 15.55
N ARG A 166 -1.91 -21.75 14.24
CA ARG A 166 -0.92 -20.89 13.58
C ARG A 166 -1.49 -19.49 13.34
N ALA A 167 -0.69 -18.47 13.65
CA ALA A 167 -1.10 -17.07 13.54
C ALA A 167 0.04 -16.15 13.08
N GLU A 168 -0.33 -15.10 12.34
CA GLU A 168 0.58 -14.02 11.94
C GLU A 168 0.43 -12.84 12.90
N ILE A 169 1.50 -12.51 13.61
CA ILE A 169 1.49 -11.42 14.60
C ILE A 169 1.72 -10.09 13.89
N GLY A 170 0.65 -9.32 13.72
CA GLY A 170 0.67 -8.03 13.01
C GLY A 170 1.16 -6.83 13.83
N ARG A 171 1.55 -7.02 15.10
CA ARG A 171 1.92 -5.91 16.02
C ARG A 171 2.97 -4.97 15.43
N ALA A 172 4.04 -5.50 14.83
CA ALA A 172 5.08 -4.67 14.22
C ALA A 172 4.55 -3.80 13.07
N ARG A 173 3.51 -4.26 12.37
CA ARG A 173 2.84 -3.50 11.30
C ARG A 173 1.95 -2.40 11.87
N ASP A 174 1.25 -2.66 12.98
CA ASP A 174 0.51 -1.63 13.71
C ASP A 174 1.45 -0.52 14.19
N GLU A 175 2.61 -0.89 14.75
CA GLU A 175 3.64 0.03 15.22
C GLU A 175 4.23 0.85 14.06
N ALA A 176 4.56 0.19 12.94
CA ALA A 176 5.06 0.86 11.74
C ALA A 176 4.04 1.84 11.16
N TRP A 177 2.77 1.43 11.02
CA TRP A 177 1.70 2.30 10.55
C TRP A 177 1.49 3.49 11.48
N ALA A 178 1.43 3.26 12.80
CA ALA A 178 1.29 4.33 13.78
C ALA A 178 2.45 5.32 13.73
N ALA A 179 3.69 4.84 13.56
CA ALA A 179 4.87 5.69 13.41
C ALA A 179 4.81 6.54 12.13
N ALA A 180 4.38 5.97 11.00
CA ALA A 180 4.19 6.69 9.75
C ALA A 180 3.11 7.79 9.89
N VAL A 181 1.94 7.43 10.45
CA VAL A 181 0.86 8.39 10.71
C VAL A 181 1.32 9.53 11.63
N ALA A 182 2.12 9.25 12.65
CA ALA A 182 2.62 10.25 13.60
C ALA A 182 3.53 11.32 12.96
N THR A 183 3.98 11.12 11.71
CA THR A 183 4.73 12.14 10.97
C THR A 183 3.86 13.25 10.38
N LEU A 184 2.54 13.05 10.30
CA LEU A 184 1.59 14.06 9.85
C LEU A 184 1.19 14.97 11.01
N ASP A 185 1.34 16.28 10.82
CA ASP A 185 0.69 17.28 11.69
C ASP A 185 -0.79 17.43 11.31
N ARG A 186 -1.08 17.36 10.00
CA ARG A 186 -2.43 17.54 9.46
C ARG A 186 -2.60 16.92 8.07
N GLY A 187 -3.60 16.09 7.87
CA GLY A 187 -3.91 15.53 6.56
C GLY A 187 -4.51 14.12 6.60
N LEU A 188 -4.21 13.32 5.58
CA LEU A 188 -4.65 11.94 5.49
C LEU A 188 -3.46 11.00 5.40
N ALA A 189 -3.53 9.89 6.11
CA ALA A 189 -2.72 8.71 5.87
C ALA A 189 -3.58 7.63 5.20
N VAL A 190 -3.08 7.04 4.11
CA VAL A 190 -3.75 5.93 3.42
C VAL A 190 -2.79 4.75 3.28
N ALA A 191 -3.20 3.57 3.76
CA ALA A 191 -2.54 2.31 3.43
C ALA A 191 -3.43 1.50 2.47
N VAL A 192 -2.83 0.95 1.43
CA VAL A 192 -3.48 0.07 0.46
C VAL A 192 -2.73 -1.23 0.40
N ASP A 193 -3.39 -2.35 0.72
CA ASP A 193 -2.70 -3.63 0.79
C ASP A 193 -3.61 -4.84 0.57
N TYR A 194 -3.02 -6.00 0.30
CA TYR A 194 -3.71 -7.28 0.44
C TYR A 194 -4.05 -7.46 1.91
N ALA A 195 -5.34 -7.55 2.23
CA ALA A 195 -5.78 -7.42 3.61
C ALA A 195 -6.90 -8.38 3.98
N HIS A 196 -7.06 -8.57 5.28
CA HIS A 196 -8.20 -9.24 5.88
C HIS A 196 -8.64 -8.51 7.15
N THR A 197 -9.88 -8.72 7.56
CA THR A 197 -10.37 -8.29 8.88
C THR A 197 -10.45 -9.49 9.81
N ARG A 198 -10.63 -9.26 11.11
CA ARG A 198 -10.80 -10.29 12.14
C ARG A 198 -11.83 -11.36 11.77
N ASP A 199 -12.94 -10.99 11.15
CA ASP A 199 -14.02 -11.92 10.77
C ASP A 199 -13.74 -12.72 9.49
N ALA A 200 -12.77 -12.27 8.67
CA ALA A 200 -12.40 -12.89 7.40
C ALA A 200 -10.95 -13.41 7.39
N ARG A 201 -10.37 -13.59 8.58
CA ARG A 201 -8.96 -13.91 8.75
C ARG A 201 -8.66 -15.34 8.29
N PRO A 202 -7.63 -15.56 7.45
CA PRO A 202 -7.28 -16.90 6.99
C PRO A 202 -6.77 -17.79 8.14
N PRO A 203 -7.30 -19.01 8.32
CA PRO A 203 -7.02 -19.84 9.49
C PRO A 203 -5.57 -20.32 9.61
N PHE A 204 -4.79 -20.27 8.52
CA PHE A 204 -3.39 -20.71 8.49
C PHE A 204 -2.42 -19.56 8.19
N GLY A 205 -2.90 -18.31 8.22
CA GLY A 205 -2.16 -17.17 7.70
C GLY A 205 -2.10 -17.14 6.17
N THR A 206 -1.26 -16.25 5.67
CA THR A 206 -1.09 -15.86 4.27
C THR A 206 0.37 -15.68 3.85
N LEU A 207 1.32 -15.91 4.77
CA LEU A 207 2.75 -15.78 4.52
C LEU A 207 3.14 -16.61 3.32
N THR A 208 3.69 -15.95 2.32
CA THR A 208 4.06 -16.57 1.06
C THR A 208 5.32 -15.94 0.51
N GLY A 209 5.98 -16.68 -0.38
CA GLY A 209 7.15 -16.22 -1.11
C GLY A 209 6.79 -15.92 -2.56
N PHE A 210 7.47 -14.97 -3.18
CA PHE A 210 7.33 -14.74 -4.61
C PHE A 210 8.68 -14.57 -5.30
N ARG A 211 8.85 -15.32 -6.40
CA ARG A 211 10.07 -15.31 -7.21
C ARG A 211 9.70 -15.29 -8.69
N ALA A 212 10.19 -14.30 -9.42
CA ALA A 212 9.93 -14.17 -10.86
C ALA A 212 8.41 -14.18 -11.21
N GLY A 213 7.60 -13.47 -10.40
CA GLY A 213 6.16 -13.36 -10.59
C GLY A 213 5.36 -14.64 -10.33
N ARG A 214 5.95 -15.59 -9.61
CA ARG A 214 5.32 -16.85 -9.22
C ARG A 214 5.40 -17.04 -7.72
N GLU A 215 4.33 -17.56 -7.16
CA GLU A 215 4.29 -18.00 -5.78
C GLU A 215 5.33 -19.10 -5.53
N ALA A 216 5.97 -19.04 -4.37
CA ALA A 216 7.05 -19.88 -3.92
C ALA A 216 6.97 -20.05 -2.40
N ALA A 217 7.74 -20.98 -1.84
CA ALA A 217 7.89 -21.07 -0.39
C ALA A 217 8.52 -19.77 0.16
N PRO A 218 8.07 -19.26 1.33
CA PRO A 218 8.60 -18.04 1.95
C PRO A 218 9.96 -18.30 2.62
N VAL A 219 11.00 -18.48 1.80
CA VAL A 219 12.36 -18.75 2.29
C VAL A 219 13.08 -17.43 2.56
N PRO A 220 13.59 -17.16 3.78
CA PRO A 220 14.19 -15.88 4.12
C PRO A 220 15.69 -15.82 3.77
N ASP A 221 16.04 -16.17 2.53
CA ASP A 221 17.42 -16.14 2.02
C ASP A 221 17.68 -14.96 1.06
N GLY A 222 16.68 -14.10 0.85
CA GLY A 222 16.74 -12.95 -0.07
C GLY A 222 16.55 -13.31 -1.56
N SER A 223 16.28 -14.58 -1.87
CA SER A 223 16.03 -15.05 -3.24
C SER A 223 14.60 -14.81 -3.71
N CYS A 224 13.66 -14.61 -2.78
CA CYS A 224 12.27 -14.29 -3.05
C CYS A 224 11.83 -13.12 -2.19
N ASP A 225 10.78 -12.45 -2.65
CA ASP A 225 10.00 -11.57 -1.80
C ASP A 225 9.23 -12.42 -0.79
N VAL A 226 9.11 -11.96 0.45
CA VAL A 226 8.39 -12.65 1.52
C VAL A 226 7.39 -11.67 2.07
N THR A 227 6.11 -11.98 1.89
CA THR A 227 4.99 -11.09 2.20
C THR A 227 3.87 -11.86 2.88
N ALA A 228 2.98 -11.15 3.58
CA ALA A 228 1.75 -11.69 4.14
C ALA A 228 0.68 -10.61 4.13
N HIS A 229 -0.59 -11.00 3.93
CA HIS A 229 -1.72 -10.08 3.99
C HIS A 229 -1.79 -9.36 5.35
N VAL A 230 -2.38 -8.17 5.33
CA VAL A 230 -2.38 -7.24 6.46
C VAL A 230 -3.70 -7.29 7.22
N ALA A 231 -3.61 -7.41 8.55
CA ALA A 231 -4.72 -7.16 9.46
C ALA A 231 -5.02 -5.65 9.56
N LEU A 232 -5.55 -5.03 8.50
CA LEU A 232 -5.74 -3.57 8.46
C LEU A 232 -6.69 -3.05 9.56
N ASP A 233 -7.58 -3.90 10.07
CA ASP A 233 -8.43 -3.57 11.22
C ASP A 233 -7.65 -3.43 12.53
N ALA A 234 -6.52 -4.13 12.68
CA ALA A 234 -5.61 -3.95 13.80
C ALA A 234 -4.82 -2.63 13.68
N CYS A 235 -4.40 -2.27 12.46
CA CYS A 235 -3.69 -1.02 12.19
C CYS A 235 -4.57 0.24 12.33
N ALA A 236 -5.91 0.08 12.28
CA ALA A 236 -6.83 1.21 12.21
C ALA A 236 -6.79 2.10 13.46
N GLY A 237 -6.34 3.34 13.30
CA GLY A 237 -6.36 4.35 14.35
C GLY A 237 -7.70 5.11 14.47
N PRO A 238 -7.77 6.12 15.36
CA PRO A 238 -8.98 6.90 15.58
C PRO A 238 -9.50 7.56 14.30
N GLY A 239 -10.81 7.41 14.05
CA GLY A 239 -11.48 8.00 12.87
C GLY A 239 -11.12 7.34 11.54
N ALA A 240 -10.33 6.25 11.55
CA ALA A 240 -9.98 5.55 10.34
C ALA A 240 -11.18 4.82 9.73
N THR A 241 -11.20 4.70 8.41
CA THR A 241 -12.21 3.97 7.64
C THR A 241 -11.53 2.90 6.81
N LEU A 242 -12.12 1.70 6.80
CA LEU A 242 -11.74 0.60 5.94
C LEU A 242 -12.67 0.52 4.75
N LEU A 243 -12.10 0.44 3.54
CA LEU A 243 -12.79 0.27 2.27
C LEU A 243 -12.12 -0.83 1.47
N THR A 244 -12.79 -1.33 0.46
CA THR A 244 -12.10 -2.03 -0.64
C THR A 244 -11.53 -1.02 -1.64
N GLN A 245 -10.48 -1.40 -2.36
CA GLN A 245 -9.89 -0.59 -3.42
C GLN A 245 -10.94 -0.21 -4.47
N ARG A 246 -11.87 -1.13 -4.80
CA ARG A 246 -13.01 -0.80 -5.68
C ARG A 246 -13.83 0.37 -5.17
N GLU A 247 -14.19 0.36 -3.88
CA GLU A 247 -15.01 1.41 -3.28
C GLU A 247 -14.26 2.73 -3.24
N ALA A 248 -12.98 2.71 -2.82
CA ALA A 248 -12.15 3.89 -2.79
C ALA A 248 -11.92 4.49 -4.18
N LEU A 249 -11.52 3.66 -5.16
CA LEU A 249 -11.32 4.11 -6.53
C LEU A 249 -12.62 4.57 -7.19
N GLY A 250 -13.75 3.90 -6.89
CA GLY A 250 -15.07 4.33 -7.33
C GLY A 250 -15.47 5.70 -6.79
N ALA A 251 -15.24 5.96 -5.49
CA ALA A 251 -15.43 7.28 -4.87
C ALA A 251 -14.50 8.34 -5.48
N LEU A 252 -13.32 7.93 -5.93
CA LEU A 252 -12.37 8.74 -6.69
C LEU A 252 -12.68 8.74 -8.19
N GLY A 253 -13.86 8.32 -8.64
CA GLY A 253 -14.31 8.46 -10.05
C GLY A 253 -13.65 7.50 -11.05
N VAL A 254 -12.97 6.45 -10.61
CA VAL A 254 -12.51 5.36 -11.49
C VAL A 254 -13.67 4.43 -11.77
N SER A 255 -14.05 4.30 -13.03
CA SER A 255 -15.19 3.48 -13.46
C SER A 255 -14.85 2.62 -14.66
N GLY A 256 -15.12 1.32 -14.55
CA GLY A 256 -15.05 0.36 -15.66
C GLY A 256 -16.28 0.39 -16.58
N ALA A 257 -17.17 1.37 -16.45
CA ALA A 257 -18.34 1.50 -17.31
C ALA A 257 -17.92 1.72 -18.77
N ARG A 258 -18.55 0.97 -19.69
CA ARG A 258 -18.26 1.10 -21.11
C ARG A 258 -18.70 2.46 -21.64
N PRO A 259 -17.93 3.11 -22.52
CA PRO A 259 -18.36 4.35 -23.16
C PRO A 259 -19.62 4.13 -24.01
N PRO A 260 -20.46 5.16 -24.21
CA PRO A 260 -21.66 5.05 -25.05
C PRO A 260 -21.31 4.62 -26.49
N LEU A 261 -22.03 3.64 -27.02
CA LEU A 261 -21.77 3.10 -28.37
C LEU A 261 -21.91 4.16 -29.47
N ALA A 262 -22.74 5.19 -29.26
CA ALA A 262 -22.89 6.31 -30.20
C ALA A 262 -21.54 7.01 -30.49
N LEU A 263 -20.62 7.02 -29.52
CA LEU A 263 -19.29 7.59 -29.69
C LEU A 263 -18.48 6.84 -30.76
N ALA A 264 -18.72 5.53 -30.97
CA ALA A 264 -18.08 4.78 -32.05
C ALA A 264 -18.47 5.29 -33.45
N GLY A 265 -19.61 5.98 -33.58
CA GLY A 265 -20.03 6.63 -34.82
C GLY A 265 -19.55 8.07 -34.97
N THR A 266 -19.45 8.83 -33.87
CA THR A 266 -19.11 10.27 -33.91
C THR A 266 -17.63 10.57 -33.67
N ASP A 267 -16.96 9.78 -32.82
CA ASP A 267 -15.52 9.83 -32.55
C ASP A 267 -14.99 8.41 -32.27
N PRO A 268 -14.76 7.61 -33.33
CA PRO A 268 -14.28 6.23 -33.19
C PRO A 268 -12.99 6.12 -32.38
N ALA A 269 -12.06 7.07 -32.55
CA ALA A 269 -10.79 7.07 -31.83
C ALA A 269 -10.99 7.39 -30.34
N GLY A 270 -11.87 8.35 -30.01
CA GLY A 270 -12.27 8.63 -28.63
C GLY A 270 -12.97 7.45 -27.98
N TYR A 271 -13.84 6.73 -28.71
CA TYR A 271 -14.47 5.52 -28.21
C TYR A 271 -13.46 4.44 -27.85
N VAL A 272 -12.48 4.16 -28.73
CA VAL A 272 -11.44 3.16 -28.45
C VAL A 272 -10.58 3.55 -27.24
N ARG A 273 -10.19 4.84 -27.14
CA ARG A 273 -9.46 5.33 -25.96
C ARG A 273 -10.27 5.17 -24.67
N ALA A 274 -11.55 5.55 -24.70
CA ALA A 274 -12.43 5.43 -23.53
C ALA A 274 -12.70 3.96 -23.16
N LEU A 275 -12.79 3.07 -24.15
CA LEU A 275 -12.97 1.64 -23.92
C LEU A 275 -11.72 0.99 -23.31
N ALA A 276 -10.53 1.39 -23.77
CA ALA A 276 -9.26 0.95 -23.16
C ALA A 276 -9.17 1.40 -21.69
N ALA A 277 -9.47 2.67 -21.41
CA ALA A 277 -9.51 3.19 -20.03
C ALA A 277 -10.53 2.45 -19.15
N ALA A 278 -11.71 2.10 -19.69
CA ALA A 278 -12.70 1.30 -18.98
C ALA A 278 -12.19 -0.13 -18.67
N GLY A 279 -11.41 -0.73 -19.57
CA GLY A 279 -10.76 -2.02 -19.34
C GLY A 279 -9.73 -1.97 -18.20
N GLU A 280 -8.86 -0.96 -18.21
CA GLU A 280 -7.89 -0.71 -17.13
C GLU A 280 -8.57 -0.46 -15.77
N ALA A 281 -9.63 0.36 -15.77
CA ALA A 281 -10.44 0.60 -14.58
C ALA A 281 -11.10 -0.69 -14.07
N ALA A 282 -11.54 -1.57 -14.96
CA ALA A 282 -12.12 -2.86 -14.59
C ALA A 282 -11.09 -3.81 -13.95
N GLU A 283 -9.82 -3.78 -14.38
CA GLU A 283 -8.73 -4.52 -13.74
C GLU A 283 -8.51 -4.01 -12.30
N LEU A 284 -8.32 -2.69 -12.14
CA LEU A 284 -8.10 -2.03 -10.83
C LEU A 284 -9.25 -2.24 -9.84
N THR A 285 -10.46 -2.48 -10.36
CA THR A 285 -11.68 -2.62 -9.57
C THR A 285 -12.22 -4.06 -9.62
N ALA A 286 -11.49 -5.10 -10.02
CA ALA A 286 -11.99 -6.48 -10.07
C ALA A 286 -12.26 -7.08 -8.66
N ARG A 287 -13.30 -7.92 -8.47
CA ARG A 287 -13.70 -8.50 -7.14
C ARG A 287 -12.77 -9.59 -6.61
N GLY A 288 -12.03 -10.26 -7.48
CA GLY A 288 -11.07 -11.31 -7.12
C GLY A 288 -9.64 -10.95 -7.52
N GLY A 289 -9.34 -9.65 -7.65
CA GLY A 289 -8.03 -9.13 -8.03
C GLY A 289 -7.77 -7.83 -7.30
N LEU A 290 -7.16 -6.85 -7.98
CA LEU A 290 -6.74 -5.57 -7.38
C LEU A 290 -7.87 -4.83 -6.66
N GLY A 291 -9.11 -4.93 -7.15
CA GLY A 291 -10.26 -4.28 -6.51
C GLY A 291 -10.70 -4.89 -5.17
N ALA A 292 -10.07 -5.97 -4.71
CA ALA A 292 -10.30 -6.59 -3.40
C ALA A 292 -9.32 -6.11 -2.32
N PHE A 293 -8.30 -5.32 -2.70
CA PHE A 293 -7.32 -4.81 -1.74
C PHE A 293 -8.03 -3.95 -0.69
N GLY A 294 -7.54 -3.97 0.54
CA GLY A 294 -8.03 -3.10 1.59
C GLY A 294 -7.44 -1.71 1.47
N TRP A 295 -8.24 -0.69 1.73
CA TRP A 295 -7.84 0.70 1.90
C TRP A 295 -8.14 1.11 3.34
N LEU A 296 -7.09 1.41 4.11
CA LEU A 296 -7.18 2.03 5.42
C LEU A 296 -6.93 3.53 5.28
N VAL A 297 -7.97 4.34 5.48
CA VAL A 297 -7.91 5.80 5.35
C VAL A 297 -8.06 6.43 6.73
N GLN A 298 -7.03 7.12 7.21
CA GLN A 298 -6.97 7.67 8.56
C GLN A 298 -6.74 9.19 8.54
N PRO A 299 -7.69 9.99 9.08
CA PRO A 299 -7.51 11.43 9.19
C PRO A 299 -6.63 11.83 10.37
N VAL A 300 -5.82 12.87 10.17
CA VAL A 300 -4.99 13.50 11.19
C VAL A 300 -5.29 15.00 11.19
N GLY A 301 -5.89 15.53 12.25
CA GLY A 301 -6.17 16.97 12.36
C GLY A 301 -7.08 17.56 11.27
N THR A 302 -7.77 16.72 10.50
CA THR A 302 -8.65 17.10 9.38
C THR A 302 -9.97 16.33 9.41
N ALA A 303 -10.92 16.71 8.57
CA ALA A 303 -12.17 15.97 8.41
C ALA A 303 -11.92 14.56 7.84
N PRO A 304 -12.67 13.54 8.27
CA PRO A 304 -12.62 12.23 7.62
C PRO A 304 -12.92 12.35 6.12
N TRP A 305 -12.22 11.57 5.30
CA TRP A 305 -12.54 11.49 3.89
C TRP A 305 -13.97 10.94 3.73
N PRO A 306 -14.89 11.65 3.05
CA PRO A 306 -16.27 11.20 2.94
C PRO A 306 -16.41 9.86 2.22
N GLY A 307 -15.39 9.43 1.47
CA GLY A 307 -15.26 8.10 0.88
C GLY A 307 -16.50 7.66 0.08
N ALA A 308 -16.70 6.34 0.00
CA ALA A 308 -17.96 5.76 -0.43
C ALA A 308 -18.96 5.92 0.73
N ALA A 309 -19.79 6.96 0.68
CA ALA A 309 -20.90 7.12 1.59
C ALA A 309 -21.69 5.80 1.68
N ARG A 310 -21.94 5.33 2.92
CA ARG A 310 -22.81 4.18 3.17
C ARG A 310 -24.21 4.53 2.66
N THR A 311 -24.53 4.11 1.45
CA THR A 311 -25.93 3.95 1.01
C THR A 311 -26.51 2.70 1.61
#